data_AF-A0A7C2ZV06-F1
#
_entry.id   AF-A0A7C2ZV06-F1
#
_cell.length_a   1.000
_cell.length_b   1.000
_cell.length_c   1.000
_cell.angle_alpha   90.00
_cell.angle_beta   90.00
_cell.angle_gamma   90.00
#
_symmetry.space_group_name_H-M   'P 1'
#
loop_
_entity.id
_entity.type
_entity.pdbx_description
1 polymer ?
#
loop_
_entity_poly.entity_id
_entity_poly.type
_entity_poly.pdbx_seq_one_letter_code
_entity_poly.pdbx_strand_id
1 'polypeptide(L)'
;MKGMIILSAVCLFVVSSLGVVGGVCGDEVNFPDPNLEAAIREAINKPEGPITDEDLAGLTELDARNRGISDLTGIEHCINLQRLNLGGNQISDISPLRNLTNLQALYLGGNQIS
;
A
#
# COMPACT_ATOMS: atom_id res chain seq x y z
N MET A 1 42.65 -33.66 11.20
CA MET A 1 42.51 -32.79 12.39
C MET A 1 42.11 -31.43 11.86
N LYS A 2 40.81 -31.15 11.74
CA LYS A 2 39.90 -30.62 12.79
C LYS A 2 40.24 -29.17 13.17
N GLY A 3 39.27 -28.27 12.95
CA GLY A 3 39.20 -26.92 13.55
C GLY A 3 39.18 -25.80 12.49
N MET A 4 38.02 -25.30 12.03
CA MET A 4 37.15 -24.24 12.61
C MET A 4 37.76 -22.83 12.40
N ILE A 5 37.07 -21.87 11.74
CA ILE A 5 36.29 -20.78 12.39
C ILE A 5 35.49 -19.98 11.29
N ILE A 6 34.14 -20.09 11.30
CA ILE A 6 33.04 -19.05 11.31
C ILE A 6 33.26 -17.66 10.64
N LEU A 7 32.31 -16.87 10.09
CA LEU A 7 30.84 -16.81 9.92
C LEU A 7 30.54 -15.57 9.02
N SER A 8 29.40 -15.58 8.31
CA SER A 8 28.56 -14.41 7.97
C SER A 8 28.84 -13.52 6.73
N ALA A 9 27.73 -13.15 6.09
CA ALA A 9 27.49 -12.10 5.09
C ALA A 9 27.86 -12.39 3.62
N VAL A 10 27.03 -13.21 2.95
CA VAL A 10 26.81 -13.08 1.49
C VAL A 10 25.43 -12.47 1.30
N CYS A 11 25.39 -11.16 1.07
CA CYS A 11 24.30 -10.54 0.30
C CYS A 11 24.91 -9.33 -0.40
N LEU A 12 25.75 -9.60 -1.40
CA LEU A 12 26.25 -8.59 -2.31
C LEU A 12 25.10 -8.28 -3.28
N PHE A 13 24.25 -7.33 -2.92
CA PHE A 13 23.31 -6.72 -3.86
C PHE A 13 24.14 -5.93 -4.87
N VAL A 14 24.49 -6.60 -5.96
CA VAL A 14 24.86 -5.95 -7.21
C VAL A 14 23.58 -5.61 -7.95
N VAL A 15 23.18 -4.34 -7.91
CA VAL A 15 22.61 -3.68 -9.07
C VAL A 15 23.21 -2.29 -9.17
N SER A 16 24.22 -2.26 -10.04
CA SER A 16 24.77 -1.17 -10.82
C SER A 16 23.89 0.09 -10.96
N SER A 17 24.48 1.21 -10.58
CA SER A 17 24.15 2.55 -11.07
C SER A 17 24.36 2.64 -12.59
N LEU A 18 23.27 2.86 -13.35
CA LEU A 18 23.12 3.81 -14.46
C LEU A 18 21.84 3.48 -15.23
N GLY A 19 20.92 4.45 -15.33
CA GLY A 19 19.76 4.33 -16.19
C GLY A 19 18.72 5.40 -15.89
N VAL A 20 18.90 6.60 -16.46
CA VAL A 20 17.81 7.55 -16.60
C VAL A 20 16.79 6.94 -17.55
N VAL A 21 15.59 6.64 -17.05
CA VAL A 21 14.34 6.73 -17.82
C VAL A 21 13.66 7.98 -17.24
N GLY A 22 13.57 9.10 -17.95
CA GLY A 22 12.86 9.21 -19.22
C GLY A 22 11.38 9.04 -18.91
N GLY A 23 10.71 10.15 -18.59
CA GLY A 23 9.51 10.17 -17.76
C GLY A 23 8.33 9.31 -18.24
N VAL A 24 7.53 8.89 -17.26
CA VAL A 24 6.13 8.53 -17.43
C VAL A 24 5.35 9.15 -16.27
N CYS A 25 4.24 9.76 -16.63
CA CYS A 25 3.34 10.56 -15.84
C CYS A 25 2.72 9.81 -14.65
N GLY A 26 2.65 10.51 -13.50
CA GLY A 26 2.03 10.05 -12.25
C GLY A 26 3.07 9.86 -11.16
N ASP A 27 2.92 10.56 -10.04
CA ASP A 27 3.76 10.32 -8.87
C ASP A 27 3.51 8.88 -8.39
N GLU A 28 4.59 8.10 -8.22
CA GLU A 28 4.50 6.72 -7.74
C GLU A 28 4.01 6.71 -6.29
N VAL A 29 2.93 5.97 -6.02
CA VAL A 29 2.30 5.88 -4.70
C VAL A 29 2.84 4.66 -3.96
N ASN A 30 3.40 4.90 -2.78
CA ASN A 30 3.94 3.85 -1.92
C ASN A 30 2.88 3.35 -0.92
N PHE A 31 2.74 2.02 -0.81
CA PHE A 31 1.87 1.35 0.15
C PHE A 31 2.72 0.43 1.06
N PRO A 32 3.17 0.90 2.24
CA PRO A 32 4.01 0.10 3.13
C PRO A 32 3.35 -1.19 3.65
N ASP A 33 2.02 -1.20 3.79
CA ASP A 33 1.25 -2.38 4.20
C ASP A 33 0.96 -3.27 2.97
N PRO A 34 1.51 -4.50 2.91
CA PRO A 34 1.33 -5.37 1.76
C PRO A 34 -0.13 -5.84 1.58
N ASN A 35 -0.93 -5.85 2.65
CA ASN A 35 -2.34 -6.23 2.57
C ASN A 35 -3.19 -5.10 1.97
N LEU A 36 -2.82 -3.85 2.26
CA LEU A 36 -3.42 -2.67 1.64
C LEU A 36 -3.01 -2.60 0.17
N GLU A 37 -1.71 -2.74 -0.13
CA GLU A 37 -1.21 -2.77 -1.51
C GLU A 37 -1.94 -3.84 -2.33
N ALA A 38 -2.06 -5.07 -1.82
CA ALA A 38 -2.78 -6.14 -2.49
C ALA A 38 -4.27 -5.79 -2.72
N ALA A 39 -4.94 -5.18 -1.74
CA ALA A 39 -6.33 -4.74 -1.90
C ALA A 39 -6.48 -3.68 -3.00
N ILE A 40 -5.55 -2.72 -3.07
CA ILE A 40 -5.52 -1.70 -4.13
C ILE A 40 -5.29 -2.37 -5.49
N ARG A 41 -4.28 -3.23 -5.62
CA ARG A 41 -3.96 -3.95 -6.86
C ARG A 41 -5.12 -4.78 -7.38
N GLU A 42 -5.82 -5.48 -6.51
CA GLU A 42 -7.05 -6.22 -6.84
C GLU A 42 -8.14 -5.27 -7.34
N ALA A 43 -8.35 -4.13 -6.67
CA ALA A 43 -9.41 -3.18 -7.01
C ALA A 43 -9.16 -2.46 -8.35
N ILE A 44 -7.91 -2.14 -8.67
CA ILE A 44 -7.54 -1.48 -9.94
C ILE A 44 -7.18 -2.46 -11.06
N ASN A 45 -7.27 -3.78 -10.81
CA ASN A 45 -6.86 -4.85 -11.75
C ASN A 45 -5.41 -4.73 -12.26
N LYS A 46 -4.47 -4.37 -11.37
CA LYS A 46 -3.05 -4.14 -11.70
C LYS A 46 -2.12 -4.96 -10.78
N PRO A 47 -1.83 -6.23 -11.12
CA PRO A 47 -1.10 -7.14 -10.24
C PRO A 47 0.38 -6.77 -10.06
N GLU A 48 0.99 -6.08 -11.02
CA GLU A 48 2.42 -5.76 -11.03
C GLU A 48 2.68 -4.33 -11.52
N GLY A 49 3.92 -3.87 -11.32
CA GLY A 49 4.35 -2.53 -11.72
C GLY A 49 3.99 -1.43 -10.71
N PRO A 50 4.43 -0.19 -10.98
CA PRO A 50 4.18 0.95 -10.11
C PRO A 50 2.69 1.30 -10.08
N ILE A 51 2.19 1.67 -8.91
CA ILE A 51 0.86 2.26 -8.74
C ILE A 51 1.04 3.77 -8.80
N THR A 52 0.30 4.45 -9.67
CA THR A 52 0.36 5.91 -9.83
C THR A 52 -0.98 6.54 -9.47
N ASP A 53 -0.98 7.86 -9.27
CA ASP A 53 -2.23 8.62 -9.07
C ASP A 53 -3.25 8.42 -10.20
N GLU A 54 -2.79 8.20 -11.44
CA GLU A 54 -3.66 7.95 -12.59
C GLU A 54 -4.41 6.62 -12.45
N ASP A 55 -3.73 5.58 -11.95
CA ASP A 55 -4.37 4.29 -11.68
C ASP A 55 -5.45 4.42 -10.58
N LEU A 56 -5.18 5.26 -9.57
CA LEU A 56 -6.07 5.47 -8.41
C LEU A 56 -7.23 6.42 -8.72
N ALA A 57 -7.12 7.25 -9.76
CA ALA A 57 -8.14 8.24 -10.11
C ALA A 57 -9.51 7.59 -10.41
N GLY A 58 -9.52 6.34 -10.90
CA GLY A 58 -10.75 5.58 -11.17
C GLY A 58 -11.33 4.85 -9.95
N LEU A 59 -10.61 4.77 -8.84
CA LEU A 59 -11.02 3.99 -7.67
C LEU A 59 -12.07 4.75 -6.85
N THR A 60 -13.31 4.27 -6.90
CA THR A 60 -14.46 4.89 -6.18
C THR A 60 -14.96 4.03 -5.01
N GLU A 61 -14.65 2.75 -5.01
CA GLU A 61 -15.06 1.81 -3.97
C GLU A 61 -13.93 0.82 -3.69
N LEU A 62 -13.59 0.65 -2.42
CA LEU A 62 -12.58 -0.30 -1.96
C LEU A 62 -13.16 -1.14 -0.82
N ASP A 63 -13.18 -2.46 -1.03
CA ASP A 63 -13.52 -3.44 0.00
C ASP A 63 -12.27 -4.20 0.43
N ALA A 64 -11.79 -3.88 1.62
CA ALA A 64 -10.57 -4.42 2.21
C ALA A 64 -10.83 -5.00 3.60
N ARG A 65 -12.02 -5.59 3.81
CA ARG A 65 -12.41 -6.22 5.08
C ARG A 65 -11.57 -7.46 5.41
N ASN A 66 -11.25 -7.65 6.69
CA ASN A 66 -10.57 -8.84 7.22
C ASN A 66 -9.25 -9.20 6.49
N ARG A 67 -8.47 -8.19 6.10
CA ARG A 67 -7.19 -8.38 5.39
C ARG A 67 -5.96 -8.25 6.29
N GLY A 68 -6.15 -7.96 7.58
CA GLY A 68 -5.04 -7.75 8.51
C GLY A 68 -4.27 -6.47 8.25
N ILE A 69 -4.91 -5.45 7.66
CA ILE A 69 -4.31 -4.14 7.40
C ILE A 69 -4.05 -3.43 8.73
N SER A 70 -2.89 -2.80 8.87
CA SER A 70 -2.48 -2.06 10.07
C SER A 70 -2.02 -0.63 9.76
N ASP A 71 -1.52 -0.39 8.55
CA ASP A 71 -1.07 0.93 8.09
C ASP A 71 -1.87 1.34 6.85
N LEU A 72 -2.38 2.58 6.89
CA LEU A 72 -3.21 3.17 5.84
C LEU A 72 -2.42 4.11 4.92
N THR A 73 -1.12 4.26 5.12
CA THR A 73 -0.25 5.10 4.28
C THR A 73 -0.40 4.75 2.80
N GLY A 74 -0.59 5.79 1.98
CA GLY A 74 -0.83 5.71 0.54
C GLY A 74 -2.31 5.83 0.16
N ILE A 75 -3.24 5.56 1.09
CA ILE A 75 -4.68 5.65 0.81
C ILE A 75 -5.14 7.10 0.54
N GLU A 76 -4.41 8.09 1.02
CA GLU A 76 -4.69 9.52 0.81
C GLU A 76 -4.68 9.93 -0.67
N HIS A 77 -4.05 9.12 -1.54
CA HIS A 77 -4.04 9.32 -2.99
C HIS A 77 -5.33 8.86 -3.68
N CYS A 78 -6.18 8.07 -3.00
CA CYS A 78 -7.46 7.60 -3.52
C CYS A 78 -8.54 8.70 -3.44
N ILE A 79 -8.28 9.88 -4.01
CA ILE A 79 -9.08 11.10 -3.80
C ILE A 79 -10.55 11.00 -4.25
N ASN A 80 -10.87 10.06 -5.14
CA ASN A 80 -12.22 9.84 -5.66
C ASN A 80 -12.99 8.74 -4.91
N LEU A 81 -12.41 8.18 -3.84
CA LEU A 81 -13.03 7.11 -3.06
C LEU A 81 -14.32 7.60 -2.38
N GLN A 82 -15.41 6.89 -2.62
CA GLN A 82 -16.75 7.18 -2.08
C GLN A 82 -17.17 6.14 -1.04
N ARG A 83 -16.74 4.89 -1.20
CA ARG A 83 -17.03 3.81 -0.25
C ARG A 83 -15.75 3.09 0.14
N LEU A 84 -15.49 3.01 1.44
CA LEU A 84 -14.33 2.35 2.01
C LEU A 84 -14.76 1.39 3.11
N ASN A 85 -14.53 0.10 2.89
CA ASN A 85 -14.74 -0.92 3.91
C ASN A 85 -13.41 -1.48 4.41
N LEU A 86 -13.07 -1.16 5.65
CA LEU A 86 -11.87 -1.59 6.36
C LEU A 86 -12.21 -2.40 7.62
N GLY A 87 -13.41 -2.99 7.69
CA GLY A 87 -13.85 -3.74 8.87
C GLY A 87 -13.00 -4.99 9.16
N GLY A 88 -12.76 -5.28 10.44
CA GLY A 88 -12.02 -6.47 10.88
C GLY A 88 -10.52 -6.43 10.60
N ASN A 89 -9.90 -5.25 10.68
CA ASN A 89 -8.47 -5.06 10.47
C ASN A 89 -7.78 -4.69 11.80
N GLN A 90 -6.52 -4.24 11.73
CA GLN A 90 -5.67 -3.91 12.88
C GLN A 90 -5.32 -2.41 12.91
N ILE A 91 -6.19 -1.57 12.36
CA ILE A 91 -5.96 -0.13 12.20
C ILE A 91 -6.14 0.57 13.54
N SER A 92 -5.16 1.39 13.94
CA SER A 92 -5.25 2.28 15.10
C SER A 92 -5.21 3.76 14.71
N ASP A 93 -4.53 4.10 13.61
CA ASP A 93 -4.46 5.46 13.08
C ASP A 93 -5.25 5.59 11.78
N ILE A 94 -6.21 6.53 11.78
CA ILE A 94 -7.04 6.86 10.62
C ILE A 94 -6.66 8.22 10.02
N SER A 95 -5.59 8.86 10.49
CA SER A 95 -5.10 10.13 9.98
C SER A 95 -4.84 10.16 8.46
N PRO A 96 -4.45 9.06 7.79
CA PRO A 96 -4.31 9.04 6.33
C PRO A 96 -5.63 9.28 5.58
N LEU A 97 -6.79 9.04 6.21
CA LEU A 97 -8.11 9.26 5.59
C LEU A 97 -8.51 10.75 5.54
N ARG A 98 -7.78 11.65 6.22
CA ARG A 98 -8.23 13.02 6.50
C ARG A 98 -8.63 13.85 5.27
N ASN A 99 -8.04 13.55 4.11
CA ASN A 99 -8.22 14.31 2.87
C ASN A 99 -9.21 13.65 1.90
N LEU A 100 -9.77 12.48 2.23
CA LEU A 100 -10.71 11.76 1.38
C LEU A 100 -12.13 12.35 1.50
N THR A 101 -12.28 13.59 1.05
CA THR A 101 -13.51 14.40 1.21
C THR A 101 -14.71 13.87 0.42
N ASN A 102 -14.48 12.98 -0.56
CA ASN A 102 -15.52 12.33 -1.33
C ASN A 102 -16.12 11.07 -0.65
N LEU A 103 -15.58 10.66 0.50
CA LEU A 103 -16.09 9.49 1.23
C LEU A 103 -17.53 9.73 1.70
N GLN A 104 -18.43 8.85 1.26
CA GLN A 104 -19.84 8.81 1.62
C GLN A 104 -20.14 7.68 2.61
N ALA A 105 -19.37 6.59 2.56
CA ALA A 105 -19.50 5.46 3.47
C ALA A 105 -18.12 4.96 3.92
N LEU A 106 -17.93 4.85 5.23
CA LEU A 106 -16.71 4.37 5.87
C LEU A 106 -17.06 3.32 6.93
N TYR A 107 -16.58 2.10 6.75
CA TYR A 107 -16.78 0.99 7.69
C TYR A 107 -15.45 0.62 8.36
N LEU A 108 -15.37 0.83 9.68
CA LEU A 108 -14.17 0.60 10.49
C LEU A 108 -14.41 -0.38 11.66
N GLY A 109 -15.57 -1.03 11.72
CA GLY A 109 -15.90 -1.93 12.82
C GLY A 109 -14.89 -3.07 12.97
N GLY A 110 -14.50 -3.42 14.20
CA GLY A 110 -13.51 -4.47 14.46
C GLY A 110 -12.06 -4.07 14.16
N ASN A 111 -11.71 -2.79 14.37
CA ASN A 111 -10.34 -2.28 14.37
C ASN A 111 -9.86 -1.92 15.79
N GLN A 112 -8.66 -1.35 15.91
CA GLN A 112 -8.00 -0.98 17.17
C GLN A 112 -8.02 0.55 17.39
N ILE A 113 -9.08 1.21 16.96
CA ILE A 113 -9.26 2.67 17.05
C ILE A 113 -9.72 3.02 18.48
N SER A 114 -9.02 3.96 19.14
CA SER A 114 -9.29 4.42 20.51
C SER A 114 -9.64 5.89 20.60
#